data_AF-A0A834L5Y8-F1
#
_entry.id   AF-A0A834L5Y8-F1
#
_cell.length_a   1.000
_cell.length_b   1.000
_cell.length_c   1.000
_cell.angle_alpha   90.00
_cell.angle_beta   90.00
_cell.angle_gamma   90.00
#
_symmetry.space_group_name_H-M   'P 1'
#
loop_
_entity.id
_entity.type
_entity.pdbx_description
1 polymer ?
#
loop_
_entity_poly.entity_id
_entity_poly.type
_entity_poly.pdbx_seq_one_letter_code
_entity_poly.pdbx_strand_id
1 'polypeptide(L)'
;MDPNPTTFPILSYVMSKLPTIGPRHTEFDIEQPPPSTAVAEPLFDLAERMPRLTDPSVIAAMRSAVSEVYQARSVLKTIGDRPDHETVDTARKKLAEIESQLSKELEEIVLTPRPSEVERMEWRAELAEREKERREKAERERRIYKAVISLDEMHEAYERMVREAEAKLARIYEAAVEGRGGGEEESGGDAVEEEVNEEVVGVLQEGMGKGIERVDLSNRRLRMLPEAFGRLRGLVVLNLANNQLEAIPDSIGGLEHLEELYLASNLLDSLPDSIGLLFNLKILDVSGNKLVSLPDSICQCRSLVELDASFNRLAYLPTNIGFELVKLRRLSIQLNKLRSLPTSICEMTSLQILDVHFNELRGLPLAIGRLTNLEILNLSSNFSDLTELPDTLGDLSNLKELDLSNNQINALPDTFGRLDKLTKLNLEENPLVIPPKEVVSEGVEAVKLFMAKRWLDILVEEERRSMLEVQEPAQTGWLTRSLSRSSSWLSTVASGVSGYVRNAGKSTIDPYLDQQL
;
A
#
# COMPACT_ATOMS: atom_id res chain seq x y z
N MET A 1 -28.90 18.40 14.71
CA MET A 1 -27.44 18.32 14.53
C MET A 1 -26.63 19.01 15.64
N ASP A 2 -27.27 19.65 16.63
CA ASP A 2 -26.55 20.10 17.84
C ASP A 2 -26.48 18.95 18.85
N PRO A 3 -25.33 18.75 19.54
CA PRO A 3 -25.24 17.76 20.61
C PRO A 3 -26.35 18.04 21.63
N ASN A 4 -27.16 17.02 21.89
CA ASN A 4 -28.30 17.17 22.79
C ASN A 4 -27.78 17.53 24.18
N PRO A 5 -28.17 18.68 24.75
CA PRO A 5 -27.66 19.12 26.05
C PRO A 5 -28.02 18.19 27.21
N THR A 6 -28.97 17.27 27.03
CA THR A 6 -29.27 16.22 28.02
C THR A 6 -28.38 14.98 27.90
N THR A 7 -27.78 14.75 26.72
CA THR A 7 -26.94 13.57 26.43
C THR A 7 -25.45 13.90 26.42
N PHE A 8 -25.08 15.13 26.05
CA PHE A 8 -23.69 15.62 25.94
C PHE A 8 -23.55 17.01 26.60
N PRO A 9 -23.74 17.12 27.92
CA PRO A 9 -23.84 18.40 28.61
C PRO A 9 -22.54 19.23 28.56
N ILE A 10 -21.36 18.62 28.66
CA ILE A 10 -20.08 19.34 28.70
C ILE A 10 -19.73 19.88 27.31
N LEU A 11 -19.88 19.04 26.29
CA LEU A 11 -19.67 19.42 24.88
C LEU A 11 -20.63 20.54 24.46
N SER A 12 -21.93 20.44 24.79
CA SER A 12 -22.89 21.49 24.46
C SER A 12 -22.55 22.82 25.15
N TYR A 13 -22.04 22.78 26.39
CA TYR A 13 -21.56 23.97 27.09
C TYR A 13 -20.34 24.59 26.40
N VAL A 14 -19.31 23.80 26.08
CA VAL A 14 -18.08 24.29 25.44
C VAL A 14 -18.34 24.82 24.02
N MET A 15 -19.18 24.14 23.25
CA MET A 15 -19.57 24.59 21.91
C MET A 15 -20.36 25.91 21.93
N SER A 16 -21.14 26.19 22.99
CA SER A 16 -21.86 27.47 23.15
C SER A 16 -20.93 28.67 23.41
N LYS A 17 -19.67 28.42 23.82
CA LYS A 17 -18.67 29.44 24.17
C LYS A 17 -17.63 29.68 23.06
N LEU A 18 -17.79 29.05 21.90
CA LEU A 18 -16.97 29.27 20.71
C LEU A 18 -17.61 30.35 19.82
N PRO A 19 -16.84 31.28 19.23
CA PRO A 19 -17.37 32.25 18.28
C PRO A 19 -17.86 31.53 17.01
N THR A 20 -19.15 31.65 16.70
CA THR A 20 -19.74 31.18 15.44
C THR A 20 -19.22 32.03 14.28
N ILE A 21 -18.42 31.44 13.39
CA ILE A 21 -18.07 32.04 12.10
C ILE A 21 -19.06 31.49 11.05
N GLY A 22 -20.03 32.30 10.67
CA GLY A 22 -21.02 32.00 9.62
C GLY A 22 -22.16 33.03 9.60
N PRO A 23 -22.74 33.35 8.43
CA PRO A 23 -23.62 34.50 8.28
C PRO A 23 -24.91 34.32 9.09
N ARG A 24 -25.23 35.32 9.91
CA ARG A 24 -26.57 35.48 10.48
C ARG A 24 -27.53 35.83 9.35
N HIS A 25 -28.26 34.85 8.83
CA HIS A 25 -29.49 35.13 8.12
C HIS A 25 -30.53 35.58 9.16
N THR A 26 -30.68 36.88 9.28
CA THR A 26 -31.86 37.51 9.87
C THR A 26 -32.95 37.54 8.81
N GLU A 27 -33.74 36.48 8.71
CA GLU A 27 -35.10 36.61 8.16
C GLU A 27 -36.06 36.62 9.34
N PHE A 28 -36.51 37.83 9.66
CA PHE A 28 -37.70 38.08 10.46
C PHE A 28 -38.89 37.68 9.59
N ASP A 29 -39.52 36.56 9.89
CA ASP A 29 -40.82 36.19 9.34
C ASP A 29 -41.91 36.59 10.35
N ILE A 30 -42.80 37.50 9.94
CA ILE A 30 -43.73 38.24 10.82
C ILE A 30 -45.05 37.50 11.07
N GLU A 31 -45.25 36.27 10.56
CA GLU A 31 -46.54 35.57 10.64
C GLU A 31 -46.53 34.16 11.26
N GLN A 32 -45.69 33.92 12.28
CA GLN A 32 -45.85 32.73 13.14
C GLN A 32 -46.28 33.11 14.57
N PRO A 33 -47.33 32.45 15.13
CA PRO A 33 -47.66 32.62 16.54
C PRO A 33 -46.48 32.12 17.38
N PRO A 34 -46.21 32.71 18.56
CA PRO A 34 -45.02 32.35 19.34
C PRO A 34 -45.07 30.86 19.66
N PRO A 35 -44.03 30.08 19.36
CA PRO A 35 -43.98 28.71 19.83
C PRO A 35 -43.97 28.75 21.36
N SER A 36 -44.84 27.93 21.94
CA SER A 36 -45.01 27.72 23.37
C SER A 36 -43.66 27.64 24.08
N THR A 37 -43.54 28.34 25.20
CA THR A 37 -42.44 28.28 26.18
C THR A 37 -42.18 26.82 26.60
N ALA A 38 -41.37 26.12 25.83
CA ALA A 38 -40.80 24.84 26.21
C ALA A 38 -39.40 25.09 26.77
N VAL A 39 -39.38 25.32 28.10
CA VAL A 39 -38.29 25.04 29.04
C VAL A 39 -36.87 25.31 28.53
N ALA A 40 -36.41 26.55 28.71
CA ALA A 40 -35.00 26.90 28.67
C ALA A 40 -34.32 26.52 30.00
N GLU A 41 -34.15 25.23 30.27
CA GLU A 41 -33.24 24.71 31.31
C GLU A 41 -32.52 23.48 30.74
N PRO A 42 -31.21 23.58 30.45
CA PRO A 42 -30.22 23.07 31.40
C PRO A 42 -28.85 23.79 31.39
N LEU A 43 -28.72 24.96 30.75
CA LEU A 43 -27.41 25.60 30.51
C LEU A 43 -26.86 26.37 31.72
N PHE A 44 -27.73 26.83 32.64
CA PHE A 44 -27.31 27.56 33.84
C PHE A 44 -26.97 26.63 35.02
N ASP A 45 -27.54 25.42 35.08
CA ASP A 45 -27.33 24.46 36.18
C ASP A 45 -25.96 23.74 36.08
N LEU A 46 -25.42 23.58 34.87
CA LEU A 46 -24.14 22.88 34.67
C LEU A 46 -22.94 23.65 35.24
N ALA A 47 -22.94 24.99 35.16
CA ALA A 47 -21.88 25.83 35.70
C ALA A 47 -21.91 25.91 37.24
N GLU A 48 -23.10 25.75 37.86
CA GLU A 48 -23.24 25.63 39.31
C GLU A 48 -22.84 24.24 39.82
N ARG A 49 -23.14 23.17 39.07
CA ARG A 49 -22.74 21.78 39.38
C ARG A 49 -21.25 21.52 39.13
N MET A 50 -20.60 22.29 38.26
CA MET A 50 -19.21 22.12 37.86
C MET A 50 -18.41 23.44 37.88
N PRO A 51 -18.02 23.96 39.07
CA PRO A 51 -17.48 25.33 39.22
C PRO A 51 -16.16 25.60 38.47
N ARG A 52 -15.30 24.57 38.29
CA ARG A 52 -14.03 24.69 37.54
C ARG A 52 -14.19 24.78 36.00
N LEU A 53 -15.40 24.64 35.44
CA LEU A 53 -15.67 24.89 34.02
C LEU A 53 -15.54 26.37 33.64
N THR A 54 -15.44 27.26 34.64
CA THR A 54 -15.25 28.70 34.45
C THR A 54 -13.77 29.12 34.40
N ASP A 55 -12.84 28.19 34.66
CA ASP A 55 -11.41 28.46 34.63
C ASP A 55 -10.91 28.66 33.18
N PRO A 56 -10.26 29.78 32.85
CA PRO A 56 -9.73 30.05 31.51
C PRO A 56 -8.78 28.97 30.97
N SER A 57 -8.02 28.29 31.83
CA SER A 57 -7.07 27.23 31.44
C SER A 57 -7.77 25.95 31.02
N VAL A 58 -8.79 25.54 31.77
CA VAL A 58 -9.63 24.37 31.50
C VAL A 58 -10.45 24.60 30.23
N ILE A 59 -11.02 25.79 30.05
CA ILE A 59 -11.74 26.15 28.81
C ILE A 59 -10.80 26.11 27.60
N ALA A 60 -9.54 26.55 27.71
CA ALA A 60 -8.59 26.51 26.60
C ALA A 60 -8.26 25.06 26.17
N ALA A 61 -8.00 24.17 27.14
CA ALA A 61 -7.78 22.74 26.88
C ALA A 61 -9.02 22.07 26.24
N MET A 62 -10.22 22.38 26.76
CA MET A 62 -11.48 21.89 26.23
C MET A 62 -11.77 22.40 24.80
N ARG A 63 -11.40 23.65 24.49
CA ARG A 63 -11.55 24.21 23.12
C ARG A 63 -10.68 23.50 22.09
N SER A 64 -9.45 23.13 22.46
CA SER A 64 -8.57 22.34 21.59
C SER A 64 -9.18 20.95 21.33
N ALA A 65 -9.69 20.29 22.38
CA ALA A 65 -10.28 18.96 22.28
C ALA A 65 -11.58 18.89 21.44
N VAL A 66 -12.28 20.01 21.24
CA VAL A 66 -13.57 20.09 20.51
C VAL A 66 -13.41 20.62 19.08
N SER A 67 -12.20 21.04 18.67
CA SER A 67 -11.97 21.64 17.36
C SER A 67 -12.29 20.69 16.20
N GLU A 68 -11.95 19.41 16.34
CA GLU A 68 -12.25 18.36 15.35
C GLU A 68 -13.76 18.12 15.19
N VAL A 69 -14.50 18.06 16.30
CA VAL A 69 -15.97 17.94 16.31
C VAL A 69 -16.61 19.15 15.64
N TYR A 70 -16.08 20.35 15.87
CA TYR A 70 -16.57 21.58 15.26
C TYR A 70 -16.35 21.60 13.74
N GLN A 71 -15.17 21.18 13.27
CA GLN A 71 -14.86 21.09 11.84
C GLN A 71 -15.76 20.05 11.14
N ALA A 72 -15.88 18.86 11.71
CA ALA A 72 -16.74 17.81 11.19
C ALA A 72 -18.22 18.24 11.13
N ARG A 73 -18.69 18.97 12.14
CA ARG A 73 -20.04 19.58 12.13
C ARG A 73 -20.23 20.55 10.97
N SER A 74 -19.22 21.40 10.70
CA SER A 74 -19.28 22.38 9.61
C SER A 74 -19.40 21.68 8.25
N VAL A 75 -18.64 20.62 8.05
CA VAL A 75 -18.71 19.77 6.85
C VAL A 75 -20.08 19.09 6.73
N LEU A 76 -20.59 18.45 7.78
CA LEU A 76 -21.91 17.81 7.72
C LEU A 76 -23.06 18.79 7.43
N LYS A 77 -22.96 20.02 7.94
CA LYS A 77 -23.94 21.08 7.63
C LYS A 77 -23.97 21.44 6.14
N THR A 78 -22.85 21.26 5.42
CA THR A 78 -22.80 21.47 3.96
C THR A 78 -23.33 20.28 3.15
N ILE A 79 -23.26 19.06 3.69
CA ILE A 79 -23.62 17.83 2.98
C ILE A 79 -25.11 17.48 3.14
N GLY A 80 -25.72 17.83 4.28
CA GLY A 80 -27.17 17.69 4.52
C GLY A 80 -27.53 16.74 5.66
N ASP A 81 -28.84 16.62 5.90
CA ASP A 81 -29.39 15.80 7.00
C ASP A 81 -29.15 14.31 6.80
N ARG A 82 -29.16 13.57 7.91
CA ARG A 82 -28.97 12.12 7.91
C ARG A 82 -30.15 11.44 7.17
N PRO A 83 -29.88 10.56 6.19
CA PRO A 83 -30.92 9.75 5.57
C PRO A 83 -31.64 8.88 6.61
N ASP A 84 -32.94 8.64 6.42
CA ASP A 84 -33.65 7.69 7.27
C ASP A 84 -33.23 6.23 6.96
N HIS A 85 -33.45 5.34 7.93
CA HIS A 85 -33.08 3.93 7.82
C HIS A 85 -33.79 3.24 6.64
N GLU A 86 -35.02 3.63 6.32
CA GLU A 86 -35.78 3.09 5.18
C GLU A 86 -35.14 3.44 3.84
N THR A 87 -34.61 4.65 3.69
CA THR A 87 -33.91 5.13 2.49
C THR A 87 -32.57 4.40 2.33
N VAL A 88 -31.83 4.18 3.42
CA VAL A 88 -30.57 3.42 3.40
C VAL A 88 -30.81 1.96 3.02
N ASP A 89 -31.82 1.31 3.59
CA ASP A 89 -32.19 -0.06 3.24
C ASP A 89 -32.65 -0.18 1.79
N THR A 90 -33.43 0.79 1.33
CA THR A 90 -33.87 0.87 -0.07
C THR A 90 -32.68 1.05 -1.01
N ALA A 91 -31.69 1.87 -0.64
CA ALA A 91 -30.46 2.06 -1.40
C ALA A 91 -29.63 0.77 -1.47
N ARG A 92 -29.48 0.05 -0.33
CA ARG A 92 -28.80 -1.26 -0.28
C ARG A 92 -29.50 -2.29 -1.17
N LYS A 93 -30.83 -2.36 -1.11
CA LYS A 93 -31.63 -3.25 -1.97
C LYS A 93 -31.47 -2.91 -3.45
N LYS A 94 -31.46 -1.62 -3.80
CA LYS A 94 -31.27 -1.16 -5.17
C LYS A 94 -29.88 -1.45 -5.71
N LEU A 95 -28.83 -1.32 -4.89
CA LEU A 95 -27.48 -1.73 -5.26
C LEU A 95 -27.40 -3.23 -5.58
N ALA A 96 -28.00 -4.08 -4.73
CA ALA A 96 -28.05 -5.51 -4.97
C ALA A 96 -28.83 -5.89 -6.24
N GLU A 97 -29.92 -5.17 -6.53
CA GLU A 97 -30.70 -5.32 -7.77
C GLU A 97 -29.88 -4.96 -9.01
N ILE A 98 -29.14 -3.84 -8.97
CA ILE A 98 -28.25 -3.41 -10.06
C ILE A 98 -27.12 -4.42 -10.28
N GLU A 99 -26.51 -4.95 -9.20
CA GLU A 99 -25.46 -5.97 -9.30
C GLU A 99 -25.99 -7.28 -9.90
N SER A 100 -27.19 -7.71 -9.49
CA SER A 100 -27.84 -8.89 -10.06
C SER A 100 -28.18 -8.69 -11.54
N GLN A 101 -28.69 -7.52 -11.92
CA GLN A 101 -29.01 -7.20 -13.31
C GLN A 101 -27.74 -7.12 -14.17
N LEU A 102 -26.69 -6.47 -13.69
CA LEU A 102 -25.39 -6.41 -14.38
C LEU A 102 -24.82 -7.81 -14.60
N SER A 103 -24.89 -8.69 -13.59
CA SER A 103 -24.43 -10.08 -13.73
C SER A 103 -25.17 -10.83 -14.85
N LYS A 104 -26.49 -10.67 -14.95
CA LYS A 104 -27.30 -11.29 -16.01
C LYS A 104 -26.98 -10.73 -17.39
N GLU A 105 -26.82 -9.41 -17.50
CA GLU A 105 -26.49 -8.75 -18.77
C GLU A 105 -25.08 -9.13 -19.26
N LEU A 106 -24.12 -9.31 -18.35
CA LEU A 106 -22.77 -9.80 -18.69
C LEU A 106 -22.80 -11.27 -19.14
N GLU A 107 -23.61 -12.12 -18.51
CA GLU A 107 -23.79 -13.51 -18.92
C GLU A 107 -24.40 -13.62 -20.32
N GLU A 108 -25.39 -12.78 -20.65
CA GLU A 108 -25.99 -12.71 -21.99
C GLU A 108 -24.97 -12.31 -23.06
N ILE A 109 -24.06 -11.37 -22.75
CA ILE A 109 -22.97 -10.96 -23.65
C ILE A 109 -22.03 -12.14 -23.93
N VAL A 110 -21.66 -12.91 -22.91
CA VAL A 110 -20.77 -14.08 -23.06
C VAL A 110 -21.43 -15.20 -23.87
N LEU A 111 -22.75 -15.38 -23.73
CA LEU A 111 -23.51 -16.40 -24.45
C LEU A 111 -23.85 -16.01 -25.90
N THR A 112 -23.57 -14.77 -26.32
CA THR A 112 -23.91 -14.29 -27.66
C THR A 112 -23.04 -14.99 -28.73
N PRO A 113 -23.63 -15.73 -29.68
CA PRO A 113 -22.87 -16.47 -30.68
C PRO A 113 -22.23 -15.51 -31.69
N ARG A 114 -21.00 -15.83 -32.11
CA ARG A 114 -20.28 -15.05 -33.13
C ARG A 114 -20.96 -15.20 -34.50
N PRO A 115 -21.35 -14.10 -35.19
CA PRO A 115 -21.81 -14.14 -36.57
C PRO A 115 -20.75 -14.70 -37.51
N SER A 116 -21.15 -15.47 -38.52
CA SER A 116 -20.23 -16.11 -39.48
C SER A 116 -19.45 -15.11 -40.35
N GLU A 117 -19.96 -13.89 -40.50
CA GLU A 117 -19.43 -12.84 -41.37
C GLU A 117 -18.39 -11.94 -40.67
N VAL A 118 -18.26 -12.00 -39.34
CA VAL A 118 -17.41 -11.10 -38.54
C VAL A 118 -16.13 -11.80 -38.11
N GLU A 119 -14.99 -11.13 -38.30
CA GLU A 119 -13.69 -11.66 -37.91
C GLU A 119 -13.60 -11.88 -36.39
N ARG A 120 -12.87 -12.92 -35.95
CA ARG A 120 -12.81 -13.32 -34.53
C ARG A 120 -12.28 -12.20 -33.62
N MET A 121 -11.32 -11.40 -34.09
CA MET A 121 -10.73 -10.31 -33.30
C MET A 121 -11.67 -9.10 -33.21
N GLU A 122 -12.32 -8.73 -34.31
CA GLU A 122 -13.35 -7.67 -34.32
C GLU A 122 -14.54 -8.03 -33.43
N TRP A 123 -14.99 -9.29 -33.48
CA TRP A 123 -16.06 -9.78 -32.59
C TRP A 123 -15.68 -9.71 -31.12
N ARG A 124 -14.41 -10.02 -30.76
CA ARG A 124 -13.93 -9.91 -29.39
C ARG A 124 -13.85 -8.45 -28.93
N ALA A 125 -13.42 -7.54 -29.80
CA ALA A 125 -13.39 -6.11 -29.50
C ALA A 125 -14.80 -5.55 -29.29
N GLU A 126 -15.76 -5.93 -30.14
CA GLU A 126 -17.16 -5.55 -30.04
C GLU A 126 -17.83 -6.08 -28.74
N LEU A 127 -17.53 -7.33 -28.36
CA LEU A 127 -17.99 -7.88 -27.08
C LEU A 127 -17.40 -7.11 -25.89
N ALA A 128 -16.09 -6.79 -25.93
CA ALA A 128 -15.43 -6.03 -24.88
C ALA A 128 -15.99 -4.61 -24.73
N GLU A 129 -16.31 -3.93 -25.83
CA GLU A 129 -16.90 -2.59 -25.78
C GLU A 129 -18.34 -2.64 -25.23
N ARG A 130 -19.16 -3.62 -25.65
CA ARG A 130 -20.50 -3.86 -25.07
C ARG A 130 -20.42 -4.13 -23.57
N GLU A 131 -19.47 -4.95 -23.14
CA GLU A 131 -19.24 -5.29 -21.74
C GLU A 131 -18.87 -4.06 -20.91
N LYS A 132 -17.99 -3.21 -21.46
CA LYS A 132 -17.58 -1.94 -20.87
C LYS A 132 -18.75 -0.95 -20.75
N GLU A 133 -19.54 -0.78 -21.80
CA GLU A 133 -20.73 0.09 -21.77
C GLU A 133 -21.74 -0.33 -20.69
N ARG A 134 -21.99 -1.64 -20.53
CA ARG A 134 -22.88 -2.16 -19.48
C ARG A 134 -22.35 -1.87 -18.08
N ARG A 135 -21.05 -2.04 -17.86
CA ARG A 135 -20.41 -1.71 -16.58
C ARG A 135 -20.45 -0.22 -16.27
N GLU A 136 -20.16 0.63 -17.24
CA GLU A 136 -20.21 2.10 -17.07
C GLU A 136 -21.63 2.59 -16.77
N LYS A 137 -22.65 2.00 -17.42
CA LYS A 137 -24.05 2.29 -17.13
C LYS A 137 -24.42 1.88 -15.69
N ALA A 138 -24.11 0.65 -15.29
CA ALA A 138 -24.37 0.18 -13.94
C ALA A 138 -23.63 1.02 -12.89
N GLU A 139 -22.40 1.44 -13.16
CA GLU A 139 -21.63 2.30 -12.26
C GLU A 139 -22.26 3.68 -12.06
N ARG A 140 -22.76 4.30 -13.14
CA ARG A 140 -23.51 5.56 -13.05
C ARG A 140 -24.74 5.44 -12.16
N GLU A 141 -25.49 4.36 -12.28
CA GLU A 141 -26.67 4.09 -11.45
C GLU A 141 -26.30 3.81 -9.99
N ARG A 142 -25.25 3.02 -9.73
CA ARG A 142 -24.74 2.75 -8.37
C ARG A 142 -24.29 4.02 -7.64
N ARG A 143 -23.74 5.00 -8.35
CA ARG A 143 -23.14 6.21 -7.76
C ARG A 143 -24.10 6.95 -6.84
N ILE A 144 -25.38 7.02 -7.21
CA ILE A 144 -26.41 7.73 -6.43
C ILE A 144 -26.68 6.99 -5.12
N TYR A 145 -26.87 5.67 -5.16
CA TYR A 145 -27.14 4.86 -3.97
C TYR A 145 -25.92 4.73 -3.05
N LYS A 146 -24.71 4.67 -3.62
CA LYS A 146 -23.47 4.73 -2.84
C LYS A 146 -23.31 6.05 -2.08
N ALA A 147 -23.72 7.17 -2.68
CA ALA A 147 -23.68 8.47 -2.01
C ALA A 147 -24.62 8.51 -0.79
N VAL A 148 -25.81 7.90 -0.87
CA VAL A 148 -26.75 7.80 0.25
C VAL A 148 -26.17 6.99 1.41
N ILE A 149 -25.57 5.83 1.13
CA ILE A 149 -24.94 4.98 2.17
C ILE A 149 -23.74 5.69 2.79
N SER A 150 -22.88 6.29 1.96
CA SER A 150 -21.73 7.05 2.43
C SER A 150 -22.12 8.23 3.33
N LEU A 151 -23.25 8.88 3.06
CA LEU A 151 -23.78 9.94 3.92
C LEU A 151 -24.20 9.41 5.31
N ASP A 152 -24.90 8.27 5.37
CA ASP A 152 -25.25 7.64 6.66
C ASP A 152 -24.01 7.22 7.46
N GLU A 153 -23.00 6.64 6.79
CA GLU A 153 -21.72 6.27 7.42
C GLU A 153 -20.97 7.49 7.97
N MET A 154 -20.98 8.63 7.26
CA MET A 154 -20.40 9.88 7.76
C MET A 154 -21.12 10.40 9.01
N HIS A 155 -22.45 10.30 9.06
CA HIS A 155 -23.24 10.68 10.24
C HIS A 155 -22.98 9.74 11.42
N GLU A 156 -22.85 8.43 11.19
CA GLU A 156 -22.50 7.46 12.23
C GLU A 156 -21.07 7.68 12.78
N ALA A 157 -20.11 8.00 11.91
CA ALA A 157 -18.75 8.36 12.33
C ALA A 157 -18.74 9.64 13.19
N TYR A 158 -19.55 10.64 12.82
CA TYR A 158 -19.70 11.85 13.61
C TYR A 158 -20.34 11.59 14.98
N GLU A 159 -21.36 10.73 15.06
CA GLU A 159 -21.94 10.36 16.36
C GLU A 159 -20.92 9.68 17.28
N ARG A 160 -20.04 8.83 16.75
CA ARG A 160 -18.94 8.23 17.53
C ARG A 160 -17.97 9.29 18.03
N MET A 161 -17.54 10.18 17.16
CA MET A 161 -16.63 11.28 17.50
C MET A 161 -17.23 12.23 18.56
N VAL A 162 -18.54 12.51 18.51
CA VAL A 162 -19.23 13.29 19.54
C VAL A 162 -19.20 12.60 20.91
N ARG A 163 -19.42 11.27 20.96
CA ARG A 163 -19.34 10.50 22.21
C ARG A 163 -17.93 10.48 22.78
N GLU A 164 -16.93 10.30 21.93
CA GLU A 164 -15.51 10.30 22.33
C GLU A 164 -15.07 11.68 22.84
N ALA A 165 -15.53 12.75 22.19
CA ALA A 165 -15.25 14.12 22.63
C ALA A 165 -15.86 14.42 24.00
N GLU A 166 -17.11 14.02 24.27
CA GLU A 166 -17.72 14.17 25.60
C GLU A 166 -16.92 13.41 26.67
N ALA A 167 -16.50 12.17 26.39
CA ALA A 167 -15.68 11.38 27.31
C ALA A 167 -14.31 12.03 27.58
N LYS A 168 -13.68 12.61 26.55
CA LYS A 168 -12.42 13.34 26.67
C LYS A 168 -12.57 14.62 27.49
N LEU A 169 -13.67 15.37 27.29
CA LEU A 169 -13.99 16.56 28.07
C LEU A 169 -14.25 16.25 29.55
N ALA A 170 -14.94 15.14 29.85
CA ALA A 170 -15.17 14.68 31.22
C ALA A 170 -13.83 14.38 31.94
N ARG A 171 -12.89 13.69 31.28
CA ARG A 171 -11.55 13.43 31.83
C ARG A 171 -10.74 14.70 32.10
N ILE A 172 -10.79 15.68 31.20
CA ILE A 172 -10.12 16.98 31.38
C ILE A 172 -10.71 17.70 32.60
N TYR A 173 -12.02 17.63 32.79
CA TYR A 173 -12.69 18.21 33.93
C TYR A 173 -12.32 17.53 35.25
N GLU A 174 -12.32 16.20 35.30
CA GLU A 174 -11.92 15.41 36.48
C GLU A 174 -10.47 15.72 36.90
N ALA A 175 -9.54 15.73 35.95
CA ALA A 175 -8.15 16.10 36.20
C ALA A 175 -7.99 17.52 36.77
N ALA A 176 -8.84 18.45 36.33
CA ALA A 176 -8.85 19.81 36.86
C ALA A 176 -9.46 19.90 38.27
N VAL A 177 -10.38 19.02 38.67
CA VAL A 177 -11.03 19.01 39.99
C VAL A 177 -10.12 18.42 41.07
N GLU A 178 -9.32 17.41 40.74
CA GLU A 178 -8.47 16.68 41.71
C GLU A 178 -7.26 17.47 42.23
N GLY A 179 -6.96 18.66 41.70
CA GLY A 179 -6.02 19.59 42.35
C GLY A 179 -4.61 19.03 42.61
N ARG A 180 -4.07 18.17 41.74
CA ARG A 180 -2.68 17.69 41.84
C ARG A 180 -1.70 18.74 41.33
N GLY A 181 -1.33 19.66 42.22
CA GLY A 181 0.00 20.28 42.21
C GLY A 181 0.97 19.38 42.98
N GLY A 182 2.02 18.92 42.29
CA GLY A 182 3.31 18.38 42.77
C GLY A 182 3.39 17.59 44.09
N GLY A 183 3.79 16.32 43.98
CA GLY A 183 4.33 15.53 45.10
C GLY A 183 4.08 14.03 44.96
N GLU A 184 5.15 13.26 44.82
CA GLU A 184 5.26 11.81 44.66
C GLU A 184 4.46 11.00 45.71
N GLU A 185 3.73 9.97 45.27
CA GLU A 185 3.99 8.56 45.63
C GLU A 185 2.98 7.60 44.96
N GLU A 186 3.49 6.42 44.67
CA GLU A 186 3.06 5.42 43.69
C GLU A 186 1.73 4.72 43.99
N SER A 187 0.91 4.54 42.94
CA SER A 187 0.16 3.30 42.73
C SER A 187 -0.34 3.23 41.28
N GLY A 188 0.43 2.51 40.45
CA GLY A 188 -0.01 1.71 39.30
C GLY A 188 -1.16 2.24 38.44
N GLY A 189 -0.81 2.97 37.39
CA GLY A 189 -1.67 3.30 36.26
C GLY A 189 -1.00 4.38 35.43
N ASP A 190 -0.47 4.01 34.26
CA ASP A 190 0.26 4.87 33.31
C ASP A 190 -0.39 6.25 33.13
N ALA A 191 0.04 7.21 33.95
CA ALA A 191 -0.03 8.62 33.64
C ALA A 191 1.34 8.95 33.02
N VAL A 192 1.35 9.14 31.71
CA VAL A 192 2.54 9.61 31.00
C VAL A 192 2.79 11.04 31.45
N GLU A 193 3.62 11.21 32.48
CA GLU A 193 4.36 12.44 32.65
C GLU A 193 5.14 12.64 31.34
N GLU A 194 4.92 13.79 30.69
CA GLU A 194 5.80 14.30 29.66
C GLU A 194 7.17 14.56 30.30
N GLU A 195 7.98 13.51 30.48
CA GLU A 195 9.40 13.65 30.69
C GLU A 195 9.95 14.30 29.42
N VAL A 196 10.01 15.63 29.46
CA VAL A 196 10.76 16.44 28.52
C VAL A 196 12.21 16.00 28.64
N ASN A 197 12.61 15.05 27.80
CA ASN A 197 13.91 14.40 27.89
C ASN A 197 15.00 15.48 27.76
N GLU A 198 15.75 15.77 28.84
CA GLU A 198 16.63 16.94 28.93
C GLU A 198 17.66 17.00 27.79
N GLU A 199 18.07 15.84 27.26
CA GLU A 199 18.96 15.73 26.11
C GLU A 199 18.32 16.22 24.80
N VAL A 200 17.04 15.94 24.59
CA VAL A 200 16.28 16.41 23.42
C VAL A 200 16.17 17.93 23.44
N VAL A 201 16.00 18.51 24.63
CA VAL A 201 16.05 19.97 24.85
C VAL A 201 17.46 20.50 24.62
N GLY A 202 18.49 19.80 25.09
CA GLY A 202 19.90 20.16 24.85
C GLY A 202 20.24 20.23 23.35
N VAL A 203 19.82 19.22 22.57
CA VAL A 203 19.99 19.19 21.11
C VAL A 203 19.24 20.35 20.45
N LEU A 204 18.02 20.67 20.90
CA LEU A 204 17.26 21.81 20.39
C LEU A 204 17.94 23.15 20.71
N GLN A 205 18.49 23.31 21.92
CA GLN A 205 19.20 24.52 22.33
C GLN A 205 20.51 24.69 21.56
N GLU A 206 21.26 23.62 21.34
CA GLU A 206 22.48 23.65 20.54
C GLU A 206 22.18 23.91 19.06
N GLY A 207 21.13 23.26 18.53
CA GLY A 207 20.72 23.34 17.12
C GLY A 207 20.11 24.68 16.70
N MET A 208 19.55 25.45 17.63
CA MET A 208 19.11 26.82 17.37
C MET A 208 20.27 27.81 17.30
N GLY A 209 21.43 27.49 17.89
CA GLY A 209 22.60 28.38 17.93
C GLY A 209 23.72 28.03 16.94
N LYS A 210 23.97 26.74 16.73
CA LYS A 210 24.95 26.18 15.78
C LYS A 210 24.21 25.27 14.82
N GLY A 211 24.46 25.37 13.52
CA GLY A 211 23.88 24.46 12.53
C GLY A 211 24.32 23.03 12.82
N ILE A 212 23.43 22.23 13.41
CA ILE A 212 23.67 20.80 13.65
C ILE A 212 23.28 20.05 12.38
N GLU A 213 24.23 19.29 11.83
CA GLU A 213 24.01 18.47 10.64
C GLU A 213 23.68 17.02 10.98
N ARG A 214 24.12 16.50 12.12
CA ARG A 214 23.90 15.09 12.51
C ARG A 214 23.44 15.03 13.96
N VAL A 215 22.29 14.40 14.19
CA VAL A 215 21.71 14.15 15.51
C VAL A 215 21.51 12.66 15.69
N ASP A 216 22.05 12.13 16.78
CA ASP A 216 21.81 10.76 17.22
C ASP A 216 21.14 10.76 18.59
N LEU A 217 19.88 10.34 18.59
CA LEU A 217 19.00 10.18 19.75
C LEU A 217 18.53 8.72 19.87
N SER A 218 19.28 7.77 19.29
CA SER A 218 18.95 6.35 19.37
C SER A 218 19.11 5.79 20.79
N ASN A 219 18.34 4.76 21.14
CA ASN A 219 18.43 4.05 22.43
C ASN A 219 18.13 4.93 23.67
N ARG A 220 17.29 5.96 23.53
CA ARG A 220 16.97 6.93 24.59
C ARG A 220 15.60 6.76 25.22
N ARG A 221 14.87 5.68 24.86
CA ARG A 221 13.51 5.39 25.32
C ARG A 221 12.52 6.56 25.11
N LEU A 222 12.75 7.34 24.05
CA LEU A 222 11.91 8.49 23.72
C LEU A 222 10.49 8.04 23.36
N ARG A 223 9.48 8.62 24.00
CA ARG A 223 8.07 8.37 23.69
C ARG A 223 7.51 9.30 22.60
N MET A 224 8.03 10.52 22.53
CA MET A 224 7.63 11.52 21.53
C MET A 224 8.83 12.33 21.05
N LEU A 225 8.73 12.84 19.82
CA LEU A 225 9.64 13.83 19.27
C LEU A 225 8.95 15.21 19.29
N PRO A 226 9.51 16.24 19.95
CA PRO A 226 8.88 17.57 19.98
C PRO A 226 8.79 18.22 18.60
N GLU A 227 7.71 18.96 18.33
CA GLU A 227 7.52 19.69 17.06
C GLU A 227 8.63 20.71 16.76
N ALA A 228 9.34 21.17 17.80
CA ALA A 228 10.47 22.08 17.63
C ALA A 228 11.61 21.48 16.80
N PHE A 229 11.71 20.14 16.67
CA PHE A 229 12.72 19.49 15.84
C PHE A 229 12.63 19.89 14.36
N GLY A 230 11.41 20.13 13.86
CA GLY A 230 11.21 20.60 12.48
C GLY A 230 11.85 21.95 12.16
N ARG A 231 12.34 22.69 13.16
CA ARG A 231 13.04 23.96 12.97
C ARG A 231 14.54 23.79 12.65
N LEU A 232 15.09 22.60 12.83
CA LEU A 232 16.51 22.29 12.60
C LEU A 232 16.80 22.09 11.11
N ARG A 233 16.61 23.14 10.30
CA ARG A 233 16.69 23.06 8.82
C ARG A 233 18.04 22.56 8.29
N GLY A 234 19.13 22.75 9.03
CA GLY A 234 20.47 22.31 8.66
C GLY A 234 20.75 20.82 8.86
N LEU A 235 19.78 20.05 9.39
CA LEU A 235 19.96 18.66 9.71
C LEU A 235 20.03 17.79 8.44
N VAL A 236 21.06 16.97 8.35
CA VAL A 236 21.34 16.04 7.26
C VAL A 236 21.06 14.60 7.70
N VAL A 237 21.38 14.26 8.96
CA VAL A 237 21.18 12.91 9.51
C VAL A 237 20.47 12.96 10.84
N LEU A 238 19.37 12.22 10.95
CA LEU A 238 18.60 12.06 12.18
C LEU A 238 18.45 10.58 12.51
N ASN A 239 19.07 10.15 13.59
CA ASN A 239 18.92 8.81 14.13
C ASN A 239 18.04 8.83 15.39
N LEU A 240 16.89 8.17 15.30
CA LEU A 240 15.89 8.00 16.35
C LEU A 240 15.59 6.52 16.60
N ALA A 241 16.44 5.61 16.12
CA ALA A 241 16.22 4.17 16.23
C ALA A 241 16.23 3.67 17.69
N ASN A 242 15.56 2.54 17.96
CA ASN A 242 15.50 1.89 19.26
C ASN A 242 14.94 2.81 20.36
N ASN A 243 13.81 3.45 20.10
CA ASN A 243 13.08 4.28 21.06
C ASN A 243 11.66 3.72 21.27
N GLN A 244 10.78 4.50 21.87
CA GLN A 244 9.38 4.15 22.14
C GLN A 244 8.44 5.14 21.42
N LEU A 245 8.87 5.69 20.29
CA LEU A 245 8.13 6.73 19.59
C LEU A 245 6.81 6.15 19.05
N GLU A 246 5.69 6.75 19.45
CA GLU A 246 4.36 6.36 18.97
C GLU A 246 3.98 7.10 17.68
N ALA A 247 4.48 8.33 17.52
CA ALA A 247 4.26 9.15 16.35
C ALA A 247 5.46 10.04 16.02
N ILE A 248 5.58 10.43 14.75
CA ILE A 248 6.50 11.47 14.29
C ILE A 248 5.68 12.73 13.98
N PRO A 249 6.06 13.90 14.52
CA PRO A 249 5.30 15.13 14.31
C PRO A 249 5.38 15.59 12.85
N ASP A 250 4.32 16.23 12.37
CA ASP A 250 4.26 16.80 11.01
C ASP A 250 5.37 17.82 10.72
N SER A 251 5.91 18.43 11.79
CA SER A 251 7.07 19.31 11.71
C SER A 251 8.31 18.66 11.08
N ILE A 252 8.40 17.32 11.01
CA ILE A 252 9.53 16.61 10.39
C ILE A 252 9.74 17.07 8.93
N GLY A 253 8.66 17.42 8.21
CA GLY A 253 8.74 17.94 6.84
C GLY A 253 9.47 19.29 6.73
N GLY A 254 9.76 19.98 7.84
CA GLY A 254 10.58 21.20 7.88
C GLY A 254 12.09 20.95 7.77
N LEU A 255 12.55 19.69 7.82
CA LEU A 255 13.96 19.31 7.69
C LEU A 255 14.38 19.23 6.21
N GLU A 256 14.38 20.38 5.54
CA GLU A 256 14.58 20.51 4.08
C GLU A 256 15.89 19.87 3.55
N HIS A 257 16.93 19.77 4.39
CA HIS A 257 18.24 19.19 4.02
C HIS A 257 18.47 17.75 4.48
N LEU A 258 17.46 17.09 5.05
CA LEU A 258 17.61 15.75 5.59
C LEU A 258 17.88 14.73 4.48
N GLU A 259 18.94 13.95 4.64
CA GLU A 259 19.36 12.89 3.72
C GLU A 259 19.18 11.49 4.33
N GLU A 260 19.34 11.35 5.65
CA GLU A 260 19.26 10.06 6.34
C GLU A 260 18.32 10.15 7.55
N LEU A 261 17.28 9.33 7.57
CA LEU A 261 16.32 9.24 8.67
C LEU A 261 16.19 7.79 9.15
N TYR A 262 16.61 7.54 10.38
CA TYR A 262 16.52 6.24 11.02
C TYR A 262 15.47 6.26 12.15
N LEU A 263 14.42 5.47 11.98
CA LEU A 263 13.27 5.32 12.87
C LEU A 263 13.05 3.86 13.27
N ALA A 264 14.02 2.99 13.02
CA ALA A 264 13.93 1.56 13.28
C ALA A 264 13.59 1.25 14.75
N SER A 265 12.86 0.15 14.99
CA SER A 265 12.54 -0.36 16.33
C SER A 265 11.89 0.70 17.24
N ASN A 266 10.74 1.21 16.81
CA ASN A 266 9.89 2.13 17.56
C ASN A 266 8.45 1.55 17.64
N LEU A 267 7.48 2.36 18.06
CA LEU A 267 6.08 1.96 18.20
C LEU A 267 5.17 2.70 17.20
N LEU A 268 5.71 3.15 16.07
CA LEU A 268 4.99 3.98 15.10
C LEU A 268 3.85 3.19 14.45
N ASP A 269 2.63 3.70 14.58
CA ASP A 269 1.45 3.14 13.90
C ASP A 269 1.24 3.74 12.49
N SER A 270 1.73 4.96 12.26
CA SER A 270 1.74 5.64 10.96
C SER A 270 2.94 6.58 10.81
N LEU A 271 3.22 6.98 9.56
CA LEU A 271 4.12 8.09 9.26
C LEU A 271 3.30 9.31 8.84
N PRO A 272 3.73 10.54 9.19
CA PRO A 272 3.03 11.75 8.79
C PRO A 272 3.13 11.99 7.28
N ASP A 273 2.09 12.57 6.68
CA ASP A 273 2.08 12.92 5.25
C ASP A 273 3.20 13.90 4.88
N SER A 274 3.63 14.71 5.85
CA SER A 274 4.76 15.64 5.71
C SER A 274 6.10 14.97 5.38
N ILE A 275 6.23 13.65 5.53
CA ILE A 275 7.43 12.91 5.10
C ILE A 275 7.75 13.14 3.61
N GLY A 276 6.73 13.34 2.78
CA GLY A 276 6.88 13.63 1.35
C GLY A 276 7.59 14.95 1.04
N LEU A 277 7.72 15.86 2.01
CA LEU A 277 8.43 17.13 1.87
C LEU A 277 9.96 16.98 1.98
N LEU A 278 10.46 15.81 2.38
CA LEU A 278 11.88 15.52 2.52
C LEU A 278 12.51 15.17 1.16
N PHE A 279 12.56 16.14 0.24
CA PHE A 279 12.99 15.93 -1.15
C PHE A 279 14.45 15.44 -1.31
N ASN A 280 15.30 15.67 -0.29
CA ASN A 280 16.70 15.27 -0.27
C ASN A 280 16.94 13.91 0.41
N LEU A 281 15.89 13.28 0.95
CA LEU A 281 16.02 12.03 1.69
C LEU A 281 16.53 10.92 0.77
N LYS A 282 17.63 10.29 1.18
CA LYS A 282 18.32 9.19 0.48
C LYS A 282 18.09 7.86 1.19
N ILE A 283 18.07 7.87 2.53
CA ILE A 283 17.89 6.67 3.35
C ILE A 283 16.73 6.91 4.30
N LEU A 284 15.75 6.01 4.26
CA LEU A 284 14.65 5.95 5.23
C LEU A 284 14.56 4.53 5.78
N ASP A 285 14.79 4.40 7.08
CA ASP A 285 14.63 3.15 7.80
C ASP A 285 13.51 3.30 8.83
N VAL A 286 12.39 2.63 8.61
CA VAL A 286 11.22 2.55 9.49
C VAL A 286 10.95 1.11 9.93
N SER A 287 11.97 0.26 9.87
CA SER A 287 11.86 -1.16 10.21
C SER A 287 11.46 -1.41 11.66
N GLY A 288 10.81 -2.52 11.96
CA GLY A 288 10.50 -2.90 13.35
C GLY A 288 9.52 -1.95 14.05
N ASN A 289 8.50 -1.48 13.33
CA ASN A 289 7.44 -0.62 13.84
C ASN A 289 6.07 -1.34 13.77
N LYS A 290 4.97 -0.60 13.90
CA LYS A 290 3.59 -1.12 13.80
C LYS A 290 2.85 -0.59 12.57
N LEU A 291 3.57 -0.09 11.57
CA LEU A 291 2.99 0.59 10.41
C LEU A 291 2.03 -0.33 9.66
N VAL A 292 0.81 0.14 9.44
CA VAL A 292 -0.23 -0.56 8.66
C VAL A 292 -0.18 -0.18 7.19
N SER A 293 0.26 1.04 6.89
CA SER A 293 0.47 1.57 5.55
C SER A 293 1.59 2.60 5.55
N LEU A 294 2.20 2.82 4.38
CA LEU A 294 3.04 3.99 4.13
C LEU A 294 2.16 5.11 3.54
N PRO A 295 2.37 6.39 3.90
CA PRO A 295 1.62 7.49 3.32
C PRO A 295 1.93 7.63 1.84
N ASP A 296 0.94 7.96 1.01
CA ASP A 296 1.13 8.13 -0.44
C ASP A 296 2.17 9.21 -0.76
N SER A 297 2.33 10.20 0.13
CA SER A 297 3.32 11.27 0.01
C SER A 297 4.77 10.77 0.05
N ILE A 298 5.06 9.55 0.55
CA ILE A 298 6.41 8.97 0.51
C ILE A 298 6.95 8.90 -0.91
N CYS A 299 6.07 8.77 -1.91
CA CYS A 299 6.43 8.77 -3.32
C CYS A 299 7.13 10.08 -3.75
N GLN A 300 6.90 11.20 -3.03
CA GLN A 300 7.51 12.49 -3.33
C GLN A 300 8.99 12.57 -2.91
N CYS A 301 9.49 11.61 -2.12
CA CYS A 301 10.90 11.49 -1.75
C CYS A 301 11.76 10.99 -2.93
N ARG A 302 11.80 11.73 -4.04
CA ARG A 302 12.43 11.31 -5.31
C ARG A 302 13.94 11.06 -5.25
N SER A 303 14.58 11.47 -4.15
CA SER A 303 16.01 11.22 -3.92
C SER A 303 16.28 9.90 -3.19
N LEU A 304 15.24 9.16 -2.79
CA LEU A 304 15.38 7.95 -1.99
C LEU A 304 16.15 6.88 -2.75
N VAL A 305 17.16 6.32 -2.09
CA VAL A 305 18.04 5.26 -2.58
C VAL A 305 17.78 3.97 -1.81
N GLU A 306 17.48 4.08 -0.52
CA GLU A 306 17.22 2.96 0.36
C GLU A 306 15.96 3.21 1.19
N LEU A 307 15.03 2.26 1.12
CA LEU A 307 13.83 2.22 1.95
C LEU A 307 13.78 0.87 2.65
N ASP A 308 13.88 0.90 3.98
CA ASP A 308 13.60 -0.25 4.83
C ASP A 308 12.32 -0.02 5.61
N ALA A 309 11.28 -0.80 5.31
CA ALA A 309 10.02 -0.85 6.04
C ALA A 309 9.69 -2.28 6.49
N SER A 310 10.73 -3.09 6.72
CA SER A 310 10.60 -4.46 7.19
C SER A 310 10.05 -4.57 8.61
N PHE A 311 9.60 -5.76 9.02
CA PHE A 311 9.07 -6.01 10.37
C PHE A 311 7.97 -5.01 10.78
N ASN A 312 6.97 -4.85 9.92
CA ASN A 312 5.82 -3.97 10.14
C ASN A 312 4.51 -4.76 9.91
N ARG A 313 3.39 -4.07 9.73
CA ARG A 313 2.07 -4.67 9.46
C ARG A 313 1.50 -4.19 8.12
N LEU A 314 2.37 -3.85 7.18
CA LEU A 314 1.98 -3.26 5.89
C LEU A 314 1.10 -4.24 5.11
N ALA A 315 -0.11 -3.79 4.77
CA ALA A 315 -1.04 -4.56 3.95
C ALA A 315 -0.90 -4.29 2.44
N TYR A 316 -0.43 -3.08 2.09
CA TYR A 316 -0.19 -2.66 0.72
C TYR A 316 0.94 -1.61 0.68
N LEU A 317 1.50 -1.40 -0.51
CA LEU A 317 2.35 -0.26 -0.83
C LEU A 317 1.56 0.80 -1.61
N PRO A 318 1.94 2.09 -1.51
CA PRO A 318 1.37 3.15 -2.33
C PRO A 318 1.39 2.78 -3.83
N THR A 319 0.29 3.03 -4.53
CA THR A 319 0.12 2.63 -5.94
C THR A 319 1.13 3.28 -6.87
N ASN A 320 1.62 4.48 -6.53
CA ASN A 320 2.56 5.25 -7.36
C ASN A 320 4.03 5.11 -6.95
N ILE A 321 4.35 4.23 -5.99
CA ILE A 321 5.70 4.13 -5.41
C ILE A 321 6.80 4.00 -6.48
N GLY A 322 6.56 3.16 -7.51
CA GLY A 322 7.59 2.92 -8.51
C GLY A 322 7.67 3.93 -9.65
N PHE A 323 6.63 4.75 -9.87
CA PHE A 323 6.70 5.83 -10.87
C PHE A 323 7.57 7.00 -10.40
N GLU A 324 7.57 7.27 -9.09
CA GLU A 324 8.25 8.44 -8.53
C GLU A 324 9.62 8.09 -7.91
N LEU A 325 9.76 6.94 -7.24
CA LEU A 325 11.02 6.53 -6.58
C LEU A 325 12.00 5.87 -7.54
N VAL A 326 12.27 6.53 -8.67
CA VAL A 326 13.10 6.00 -9.77
C VAL A 326 14.58 5.79 -9.42
N LYS A 327 15.06 6.43 -8.33
CA LYS A 327 16.44 6.30 -7.83
C LYS A 327 16.61 5.19 -6.79
N LEU A 328 15.53 4.57 -6.34
CA LEU A 328 15.59 3.57 -5.28
C LEU A 328 16.37 2.34 -5.76
N ARG A 329 17.34 1.91 -4.96
CA ARG A 329 18.21 0.76 -5.22
C ARG A 329 17.90 -0.40 -4.30
N ARG A 330 17.51 -0.13 -3.06
CA ARG A 330 17.13 -1.15 -2.08
C ARG A 330 15.73 -0.88 -1.56
N LEU A 331 14.87 -1.88 -1.70
CA LEU A 331 13.56 -1.92 -1.07
C LEU A 331 13.48 -3.18 -0.20
N SER A 332 13.45 -2.98 1.12
CA SER A 332 13.30 -4.03 2.12
C SER A 332 11.92 -3.90 2.77
N ILE A 333 11.04 -4.87 2.53
CA ILE A 333 9.66 -4.89 3.05
C ILE A 333 9.26 -6.28 3.57
N GLN A 334 10.27 -7.10 3.93
CA GLN A 334 10.06 -8.40 4.52
C GLN A 334 9.31 -8.35 5.86
N LEU A 335 8.72 -9.48 6.26
CA LEU A 335 8.01 -9.62 7.54
C LEU A 335 6.89 -8.58 7.68
N ASN A 336 6.02 -8.56 6.68
CA ASN A 336 4.83 -7.72 6.60
C ASN A 336 3.59 -8.58 6.21
N LYS A 337 2.49 -7.95 5.80
CA LYS A 337 1.23 -8.62 5.42
C LYS A 337 0.83 -8.30 3.98
N LEU A 338 1.81 -8.11 3.10
CA LEU A 338 1.56 -7.71 1.72
C LEU A 338 0.97 -8.89 0.94
N ARG A 339 -0.19 -8.68 0.32
CA ARG A 339 -0.86 -9.69 -0.53
C ARG A 339 -0.48 -9.58 -2.00
N SER A 340 -0.07 -8.40 -2.42
CA SER A 340 0.40 -8.12 -3.78
C SER A 340 1.36 -6.93 -3.76
N LEU A 341 2.20 -6.86 -4.78
CA LEU A 341 3.00 -5.68 -5.09
C LEU A 341 2.25 -4.82 -6.12
N PRO A 342 2.27 -3.49 -6.00
CA PRO A 342 1.66 -2.62 -7.02
C PRO A 342 2.41 -2.80 -8.35
N THR A 343 1.68 -2.72 -9.47
CA THR A 343 2.27 -2.88 -10.81
C THR A 343 3.34 -1.83 -11.11
N SER A 344 3.25 -0.66 -10.48
CA SER A 344 4.23 0.42 -10.58
C SER A 344 5.61 0.02 -10.09
N ILE A 345 5.75 -1.00 -9.21
CA ILE A 345 7.07 -1.46 -8.75
C ILE A 345 7.99 -1.83 -9.92
N CYS A 346 7.42 -2.27 -11.04
CA CYS A 346 8.14 -2.63 -12.27
C CYS A 346 8.78 -1.44 -12.99
N GLU A 347 8.47 -0.20 -12.59
CA GLU A 347 9.02 1.04 -13.15
C GLU A 347 10.28 1.50 -12.43
N MET A 348 10.64 0.84 -11.31
CA MET A 348 11.81 1.17 -10.49
C MET A 348 13.10 0.70 -11.15
N THR A 349 13.47 1.35 -12.25
CA THR A 349 14.60 0.93 -13.10
C THR A 349 15.95 0.91 -12.40
N SER A 350 16.14 1.64 -11.30
CA SER A 350 17.38 1.62 -10.50
C SER A 350 17.42 0.52 -9.44
N LEU A 351 16.34 -0.24 -9.25
CA LEU A 351 16.22 -1.21 -8.15
C LEU A 351 17.21 -2.36 -8.36
N GLN A 352 18.01 -2.63 -7.33
CA GLN A 352 19.04 -3.66 -7.31
C GLN A 352 18.68 -4.77 -6.32
N ILE A 353 18.01 -4.43 -5.22
CA ILE A 353 17.67 -5.38 -4.16
C ILE A 353 16.20 -5.19 -3.82
N LEU A 354 15.44 -6.26 -3.97
CA LEU A 354 14.05 -6.36 -3.55
C LEU A 354 13.91 -7.53 -2.60
N ASP A 355 13.68 -7.21 -1.32
CA ASP A 355 13.40 -8.22 -0.30
C ASP A 355 11.96 -8.13 0.18
N VAL A 356 11.19 -9.19 -0.09
CA VAL A 356 9.78 -9.32 0.25
C VAL A 356 9.47 -10.63 0.98
N HIS A 357 10.47 -11.26 1.60
CA HIS A 357 10.26 -12.53 2.30
C HIS A 357 9.29 -12.40 3.50
N PHE A 358 8.64 -13.50 3.89
CA PHE A 358 7.65 -13.50 4.98
C PHE A 358 6.55 -12.44 4.78
N ASN A 359 5.83 -12.58 3.67
CA ASN A 359 4.62 -11.83 3.36
C ASN A 359 3.49 -12.79 2.99
N GLU A 360 2.37 -12.28 2.47
CA GLU A 360 1.21 -13.05 2.03
C GLU A 360 1.04 -12.97 0.49
N LEU A 361 2.14 -12.85 -0.27
CA LEU A 361 2.08 -12.58 -1.70
C LEU A 361 1.42 -13.72 -2.47
N ARG A 362 0.45 -13.38 -3.31
CA ARG A 362 -0.23 -14.34 -4.21
C ARG A 362 0.47 -14.53 -5.55
N GLY A 363 1.29 -13.55 -5.94
CA GLY A 363 1.85 -13.47 -7.27
C GLY A 363 2.72 -12.23 -7.42
N LEU A 364 3.52 -12.23 -8.48
CA LEU A 364 4.27 -11.06 -8.91
C LEU A 364 3.53 -10.33 -10.04
N PRO A 365 3.73 -9.01 -10.17
CA PRO A 365 3.25 -8.29 -11.36
C PRO A 365 3.83 -8.89 -12.65
N LEU A 366 3.00 -9.02 -13.69
CA LEU A 366 3.40 -9.58 -14.99
C LEU A 366 4.58 -8.85 -15.66
N ALA A 367 4.85 -7.61 -15.27
CA ALA A 367 5.93 -6.79 -15.83
C ALA A 367 7.22 -6.79 -14.99
N ILE A 368 7.38 -7.72 -14.04
CA ILE A 368 8.55 -7.76 -13.14
C ILE A 368 9.89 -7.78 -13.90
N GLY A 369 9.91 -8.41 -15.08
CA GLY A 369 11.07 -8.45 -15.98
C GLY A 369 11.62 -7.09 -16.43
N ARG A 370 10.88 -5.99 -16.24
CA ARG A 370 11.36 -4.62 -16.53
C ARG A 370 12.45 -4.15 -15.56
N LEU A 371 12.57 -4.80 -14.40
CA LEU A 371 13.59 -4.53 -13.38
C LEU A 371 14.96 -5.09 -13.80
N THR A 372 15.46 -4.63 -14.94
CA THR A 372 16.68 -5.18 -15.56
C THR A 372 17.94 -4.98 -14.73
N ASN A 373 17.97 -4.03 -13.78
CA ASN A 373 19.09 -3.80 -12.86
C ASN A 373 19.00 -4.61 -11.54
N LEU A 374 17.94 -5.40 -11.36
CA LEU A 374 17.74 -6.19 -10.14
C LEU A 374 18.81 -7.27 -10.04
N GLU A 375 19.52 -7.32 -8.92
CA GLU A 375 20.59 -8.27 -8.63
C GLU A 375 20.17 -9.32 -7.59
N ILE A 376 19.35 -8.92 -6.61
CA ILE A 376 18.89 -9.79 -5.52
C ILE A 376 17.37 -9.69 -5.42
N LEU A 377 16.71 -10.83 -5.51
CA LEU A 377 15.27 -10.98 -5.32
C LEU A 377 14.99 -12.06 -4.28
N ASN A 378 14.45 -11.67 -3.13
CA ASN A 378 14.05 -12.60 -2.09
C ASN A 378 12.52 -12.63 -1.95
N LEU A 379 11.93 -13.77 -2.31
CA LEU A 379 10.50 -14.06 -2.30
C LEU A 379 10.16 -15.22 -1.35
N SER A 380 11.11 -15.65 -0.53
CA SER A 380 10.94 -16.79 0.36
C SER A 380 9.77 -16.61 1.33
N SER A 381 9.17 -17.73 1.75
CA SER A 381 8.18 -17.73 2.83
C SER A 381 6.97 -16.82 2.57
N ASN A 382 6.31 -16.95 1.40
CA ASN A 382 4.99 -16.34 1.15
C ASN A 382 3.81 -17.33 1.35
N PHE A 383 4.09 -18.45 2.04
CA PHE A 383 3.26 -19.43 2.77
C PHE A 383 1.97 -20.03 2.18
N SER A 384 1.16 -19.35 1.36
CA SER A 384 -0.16 -19.90 1.01
C SER A 384 -0.64 -19.75 -0.44
N ASP A 385 -0.25 -18.72 -1.18
CA ASP A 385 -0.90 -18.43 -2.48
C ASP A 385 0.07 -18.24 -3.67
N LEU A 386 1.38 -18.11 -3.46
CA LEU A 386 2.34 -17.96 -4.55
C LEU A 386 2.56 -19.30 -5.28
N THR A 387 1.76 -19.52 -6.31
CA THR A 387 1.70 -20.79 -7.06
C THR A 387 2.46 -20.76 -8.38
N GLU A 388 2.54 -19.57 -8.99
CA GLU A 388 3.13 -19.37 -10.31
C GLU A 388 3.97 -18.08 -10.33
N LEU A 389 4.95 -18.06 -11.23
CA LEU A 389 5.81 -16.92 -11.50
C LEU A 389 5.57 -16.45 -12.94
N PRO A 390 5.59 -15.14 -13.21
CA PRO A 390 5.38 -14.63 -14.56
C PRO A 390 6.54 -15.01 -15.50
N ASP A 391 6.25 -15.24 -16.78
CA ASP A 391 7.26 -15.51 -17.80
C ASP A 391 8.29 -14.40 -17.95
N THR A 392 7.95 -13.17 -17.58
CA THR A 392 8.90 -12.05 -17.59
C THR A 392 9.95 -12.13 -16.50
N LEU A 393 9.84 -13.06 -15.52
CA LEU A 393 10.90 -13.28 -14.54
C LEU A 393 12.22 -13.63 -15.23
N GLY A 394 12.18 -14.38 -16.34
CA GLY A 394 13.36 -14.70 -17.14
C GLY A 394 14.02 -13.49 -17.82
N ASP A 395 13.39 -12.31 -17.83
CA ASP A 395 13.95 -11.08 -18.40
C ASP A 395 14.85 -10.30 -17.41
N LEU A 396 14.96 -10.75 -16.15
CA LEU A 396 15.82 -10.14 -15.13
C LEU A 396 17.32 -10.40 -15.39
N SER A 397 17.86 -9.75 -16.43
CA SER A 397 19.19 -10.02 -17.00
C SER A 397 20.39 -9.77 -16.06
N ASN A 398 20.22 -9.02 -14.97
CA ASN A 398 21.26 -8.78 -13.96
C ASN A 398 21.07 -9.59 -12.67
N LEU A 399 20.07 -10.46 -12.58
CA LEU A 399 19.76 -11.19 -11.35
C LEU A 399 20.89 -12.18 -11.02
N LYS A 400 21.41 -12.08 -9.81
CA LYS A 400 22.51 -12.91 -9.28
C LYS A 400 22.03 -13.88 -8.22
N GLU A 401 21.09 -13.44 -7.39
CA GLU A 401 20.55 -14.18 -6.25
C GLU A 401 19.02 -14.19 -6.29
N LEU A 402 18.43 -15.37 -6.28
CA LEU A 402 17.00 -15.59 -6.24
C LEU A 402 16.64 -16.60 -5.16
N ASP A 403 15.87 -16.16 -4.16
CA ASP A 403 15.30 -17.06 -3.16
C ASP A 403 13.79 -17.16 -3.34
N LEU A 404 13.32 -18.36 -3.63
CA LEU A 404 11.91 -18.73 -3.80
C LEU A 404 11.48 -19.79 -2.78
N SER A 405 12.30 -20.08 -1.77
CA SER A 405 12.05 -21.17 -0.83
C SER A 405 10.77 -20.97 -0.04
N ASN A 406 10.19 -22.08 0.44
CA ASN A 406 9.02 -22.08 1.32
C ASN A 406 7.82 -21.33 0.70
N ASN A 407 7.44 -21.77 -0.50
CA ASN A 407 6.31 -21.26 -1.28
C ASN A 407 5.48 -22.44 -1.82
N GLN A 408 4.50 -22.17 -2.69
CA GLN A 408 3.64 -23.18 -3.30
C GLN A 408 3.88 -23.30 -4.82
N ILE A 409 5.09 -23.02 -5.28
CA ILE A 409 5.44 -22.95 -6.69
C ILE A 409 5.51 -24.36 -7.29
N ASN A 410 4.70 -24.63 -8.31
CA ASN A 410 4.65 -25.92 -8.99
C ASN A 410 5.62 -26.00 -10.18
N ALA A 411 5.85 -24.87 -10.86
CA ALA A 411 6.72 -24.80 -12.03
C ALA A 411 7.46 -23.46 -12.09
N LEU A 412 8.71 -23.50 -12.55
CA LEU A 412 9.43 -22.32 -13.02
C LEU A 412 8.95 -21.95 -14.44
N PRO A 413 8.93 -20.65 -14.80
CA PRO A 413 8.54 -20.22 -16.14
C PRO A 413 9.50 -20.75 -17.20
N ASP A 414 9.04 -21.04 -18.41
CA ASP A 414 9.90 -21.65 -19.43
C ASP A 414 11.06 -20.73 -19.84
N THR A 415 10.90 -19.41 -19.66
CA THR A 415 11.94 -18.39 -19.87
C THR A 415 13.04 -18.37 -18.80
N PHE A 416 12.93 -19.15 -17.71
CA PHE A 416 13.85 -19.12 -16.57
C PHE A 416 15.32 -19.38 -16.98
N GLY A 417 15.53 -20.15 -18.05
CA GLY A 417 16.87 -20.41 -18.61
C GLY A 417 17.61 -19.17 -19.11
N ARG A 418 16.94 -18.02 -19.26
CA ARG A 418 17.51 -16.74 -19.72
C ARG A 418 18.21 -15.93 -18.61
N LEU A 419 18.16 -16.41 -17.36
CA LEU A 419 18.81 -15.78 -16.21
C LEU A 419 20.32 -16.05 -16.21
N ASP A 420 21.04 -15.50 -17.20
CA ASP A 420 22.45 -15.80 -17.47
C ASP A 420 23.38 -15.52 -16.28
N LYS A 421 23.09 -14.48 -15.49
CA LYS A 421 23.91 -14.05 -14.35
C LYS A 421 23.54 -14.69 -13.01
N LEU A 422 22.53 -15.56 -12.99
CA LEU A 422 22.05 -16.18 -11.76
C LEU A 422 23.09 -17.18 -11.24
N THR A 423 23.53 -16.98 -10.00
CA THR A 423 24.57 -17.78 -9.33
C THR A 423 24.09 -18.44 -8.06
N LYS A 424 23.12 -17.83 -7.36
CA LYS A 424 22.47 -18.41 -6.17
C LYS A 424 20.99 -18.55 -6.43
N LEU A 425 20.48 -19.76 -6.24
CA LEU A 425 19.08 -20.09 -6.40
C LEU A 425 18.66 -21.00 -5.26
N ASN A 426 17.64 -20.59 -4.52
CA ASN A 426 17.01 -21.41 -3.50
C ASN A 426 15.57 -21.72 -3.88
N LEU A 427 15.25 -23.01 -3.99
CA LEU A 427 13.96 -23.55 -4.40
C LEU A 427 13.38 -24.53 -3.37
N GLU A 428 14.00 -24.60 -2.18
CA GLU A 428 13.61 -25.55 -1.14
C GLU A 428 12.16 -25.34 -0.70
N GLU A 429 11.53 -26.37 -0.15
CA GLU A 429 10.17 -26.29 0.41
C GLU A 429 9.12 -25.76 -0.59
N ASN A 430 9.20 -26.18 -1.86
CA ASN A 430 8.17 -25.99 -2.87
C ASN A 430 7.68 -27.32 -3.45
N PRO A 431 6.39 -27.42 -3.86
CA PRO A 431 5.84 -28.57 -4.59
C PRO A 431 6.27 -28.59 -6.07
N LEU A 432 7.55 -28.32 -6.37
CA LEU A 432 8.06 -28.22 -7.74
C LEU A 432 7.95 -29.55 -8.50
N VAL A 433 7.29 -29.48 -9.65
CA VAL A 433 7.23 -30.52 -10.68
C VAL A 433 8.22 -30.20 -11.80
N ILE A 434 8.38 -28.92 -12.13
CA ILE A 434 9.26 -28.43 -13.20
C ILE A 434 10.14 -27.30 -12.65
N PRO A 435 11.46 -27.46 -12.57
CA PRO A 435 12.25 -28.65 -12.93
C PRO A 435 12.08 -29.81 -11.93
N PRO A 436 12.34 -31.07 -12.33
CA PRO A 436 12.36 -32.21 -11.43
C PRO A 436 13.37 -32.04 -10.28
N LYS A 437 13.10 -32.66 -9.14
CA LYS A 437 13.93 -32.53 -7.92
C LYS A 437 15.38 -32.95 -8.15
N GLU A 438 15.61 -33.92 -9.03
CA GLU A 438 16.95 -34.38 -9.41
C GLU A 438 17.75 -33.23 -10.03
N VAL A 439 17.16 -32.50 -10.99
CA VAL A 439 17.77 -31.34 -11.63
C VAL A 439 18.01 -30.21 -10.63
N VAL A 440 17.07 -29.97 -9.72
CA VAL A 440 17.24 -28.98 -8.65
C VAL A 440 18.44 -29.31 -7.77
N SER A 441 18.64 -30.59 -7.44
CA SER A 441 19.75 -31.04 -6.59
C SER A 441 21.13 -30.93 -7.25
N GLU A 442 21.19 -30.89 -8.59
CA GLU A 442 22.42 -30.67 -9.35
C GLU A 442 22.87 -29.20 -9.37
N GLY A 443 21.99 -28.27 -8.97
CA GLY A 443 22.30 -26.86 -8.77
C GLY A 443 21.84 -25.92 -9.89
N VAL A 444 22.21 -24.63 -9.76
CA VAL A 444 21.66 -23.52 -10.56
C VAL A 444 21.89 -23.71 -12.06
N GLU A 445 23.08 -24.15 -12.47
CA GLU A 445 23.40 -24.35 -13.90
C GLU A 445 22.58 -25.48 -14.52
N ALA A 446 22.37 -26.58 -13.79
CA ALA A 446 21.55 -27.69 -14.28
C ALA A 446 20.09 -27.25 -14.47
N VAL A 447 19.54 -26.49 -13.52
CA VAL A 447 18.20 -25.89 -13.64
C VAL A 447 18.11 -24.96 -14.85
N LYS A 448 19.06 -24.04 -15.03
CA LYS A 448 19.07 -23.12 -16.19
C LYS A 448 19.12 -23.87 -17.50
N LEU A 449 20.00 -24.87 -17.63
CA LEU A 449 20.14 -25.67 -18.85
C LEU A 449 18.89 -26.50 -19.14
N PHE A 450 18.28 -27.11 -18.12
CA PHE A 450 17.04 -27.86 -18.26
C PHE A 450 15.90 -26.97 -18.77
N MET A 451 15.72 -25.79 -18.16
CA MET A 451 14.68 -24.85 -18.56
C MET A 451 14.94 -24.28 -19.98
N ALA A 452 16.19 -23.95 -20.31
CA ALA A 452 16.56 -23.48 -21.65
C ALA A 452 16.31 -24.53 -22.73
N LYS A 453 16.66 -25.80 -22.47
CA LYS A 453 16.39 -26.92 -23.39
C LYS A 453 14.89 -27.13 -23.57
N ARG A 454 14.14 -27.14 -22.46
CA ARG A 454 12.68 -27.25 -22.48
C ARG A 454 12.03 -26.15 -23.33
N TRP A 455 12.47 -24.91 -23.18
CA TRP A 455 11.98 -23.79 -23.98
C TRP A 455 12.27 -23.97 -25.48
N LEU A 456 13.47 -24.44 -25.84
CA LEU A 456 13.80 -24.77 -27.22
C LEU A 456 12.91 -25.87 -27.79
N ASP A 457 12.65 -26.93 -27.02
CA ASP A 457 11.76 -28.01 -27.44
C ASP A 457 10.32 -27.51 -27.67
N ILE A 458 9.84 -26.59 -26.84
CA ILE A 458 8.53 -25.93 -27.02
C ILE A 458 8.49 -25.12 -28.32
N LEU A 459 9.52 -24.29 -28.57
CA LEU A 459 9.60 -23.47 -29.78
C LEU A 459 9.68 -24.30 -31.07
N VAL A 460 10.45 -25.40 -31.06
CA VAL A 460 10.57 -26.30 -32.21
C VAL A 460 9.23 -26.99 -32.51
N GLU A 461 8.51 -27.41 -31.46
CA GLU A 461 7.19 -28.03 -31.62
C GLU A 461 6.15 -27.01 -32.12
N GLU A 462 6.22 -25.76 -31.64
CA GLU A 462 5.36 -24.67 -32.13
C GLU A 462 5.64 -24.34 -33.60
N GLU A 463 6.91 -24.28 -34.00
CA GLU A 463 7.31 -24.09 -35.40
C GLU A 463 6.81 -25.25 -36.28
N ARG A 464 6.97 -26.49 -35.82
CA ARG A 464 6.46 -27.68 -36.52
C ARG A 464 4.95 -27.63 -36.70
N ARG A 465 4.20 -27.23 -35.66
CA ARG A 465 2.74 -27.03 -35.74
C ARG A 465 2.39 -25.97 -36.77
N SER A 466 3.09 -24.84 -36.77
CA SER A 466 2.86 -23.78 -37.75
C SER A 466 3.14 -24.24 -39.19
N MET A 467 4.17 -25.05 -39.42
CA MET A 467 4.47 -25.62 -40.75
C MET A 467 3.39 -26.60 -41.22
N LEU A 468 2.82 -27.39 -40.30
CA LEU A 468 1.74 -28.33 -40.60
C LEU A 468 0.42 -27.59 -40.91
N GLU A 469 0.13 -26.49 -40.22
CA GLU A 469 -1.01 -25.62 -40.54
C GLU A 469 -0.88 -24.97 -41.93
N VAL A 470 0.35 -24.65 -42.36
CA VAL A 470 0.63 -24.10 -43.70
C VAL A 470 0.52 -25.17 -44.82
N GLN A 471 0.58 -26.46 -44.49
CA GLN A 471 0.43 -27.56 -45.45
C GLN A 471 -1.02 -28.02 -45.70
N GLU A 472 -2.01 -27.53 -44.96
CA GLU A 472 -3.40 -27.69 -45.38
C GLU A 472 -3.68 -26.87 -46.66
N PRO A 473 -4.35 -27.44 -47.69
CA PRO A 473 -4.48 -26.79 -48.98
C PRO A 473 -5.31 -25.51 -48.86
N ALA A 474 -4.63 -24.40 -49.13
CA ALA A 474 -5.16 -23.05 -49.17
C ALA A 474 -6.49 -22.95 -49.94
N GLN A 475 -7.55 -22.53 -49.23
CA GLN A 475 -8.46 -21.57 -49.80
C GLN A 475 -8.23 -20.21 -49.13
N THR A 476 -7.91 -19.24 -49.99
CA THR A 476 -7.79 -17.79 -49.76
C THR A 476 -6.51 -17.31 -49.08
N GLY A 477 -5.58 -16.88 -49.93
CA GLY A 477 -4.44 -16.06 -49.54
C GLY A 477 -4.82 -14.58 -49.44
N TRP A 478 -4.36 -13.93 -48.37
CA TRP A 478 -3.47 -12.76 -48.39
C TRP A 478 -3.15 -12.43 -46.94
N LEU A 479 -1.87 -12.50 -46.56
CA LEU A 479 -1.11 -11.52 -45.76
C LEU A 479 0.17 -12.19 -45.20
N THR A 480 1.16 -12.33 -46.09
CA THR A 480 2.56 -12.33 -45.69
C THR A 480 2.91 -10.97 -45.08
N ARG A 481 3.08 -10.92 -43.75
CA ARG A 481 4.14 -10.19 -43.03
C ARG A 481 3.90 -10.24 -41.52
N SER A 482 5.01 -10.32 -40.77
CA SER A 482 5.18 -10.29 -39.30
C SER A 482 5.46 -11.71 -38.75
N LEU A 483 6.63 -12.09 -38.24
CA LEU A 483 7.77 -11.37 -37.70
C LEU A 483 9.06 -12.18 -37.88
N SER A 484 10.00 -11.64 -38.65
CA SER A 484 11.42 -11.97 -38.51
C SER A 484 12.00 -11.09 -37.41
N ARG A 485 11.97 -11.52 -36.15
CA ARG A 485 12.71 -10.88 -35.04
C ARG A 485 13.12 -11.90 -33.98
N SER A 486 14.32 -12.45 -34.14
CA SER A 486 15.28 -12.76 -33.04
C SER A 486 16.45 -13.66 -33.51
N SER A 487 17.10 -13.35 -34.63
CA SER A 487 18.36 -14.01 -35.03
C SER A 487 19.61 -13.50 -34.27
N SER A 488 19.45 -12.77 -33.15
CA SER A 488 20.57 -12.15 -32.43
C SER A 488 21.18 -13.00 -31.30
N TRP A 489 20.63 -14.19 -31.01
CA TRP A 489 21.14 -15.06 -29.93
C TRP A 489 21.87 -16.33 -30.42
N LEU A 490 21.70 -16.68 -31.71
CA LEU A 490 22.34 -17.86 -32.32
C LEU A 490 23.87 -17.76 -32.43
N SER A 491 24.47 -16.58 -32.31
CA SER A 491 25.93 -16.42 -32.37
C SER A 491 26.63 -16.69 -31.03
N THR A 492 25.97 -16.45 -29.89
CA THR A 492 26.61 -16.58 -28.57
C THR A 492 26.63 -18.04 -28.10
N VAL A 493 25.54 -18.79 -28.31
CA VAL A 493 25.41 -20.19 -27.87
C VAL A 493 26.29 -21.15 -28.70
N ALA A 494 26.55 -20.84 -29.97
CA ALA A 494 27.42 -21.66 -30.82
C ALA A 494 28.91 -21.59 -30.41
N SER A 495 29.34 -20.56 -29.68
CA SER A 495 30.75 -20.39 -29.29
C SER A 495 31.12 -21.08 -27.96
N GLY A 496 30.14 -21.45 -27.13
CA GLY A 496 30.37 -22.01 -25.79
C GLY A 496 30.39 -23.54 -25.69
N VAL A 497 29.96 -24.27 -26.73
CA VAL A 497 29.72 -25.73 -26.64
C VAL A 497 30.83 -26.58 -27.27
N SER A 498 31.92 -25.99 -27.77
CA SER A 498 33.03 -26.75 -28.39
C SER A 498 34.00 -27.42 -27.38
N GLY A 499 33.78 -27.26 -26.07
CA GLY A 499 34.74 -27.71 -25.04
C GLY A 499 34.50 -29.07 -24.39
N TYR A 500 33.30 -29.64 -24.45
CA TYR A 500 32.92 -30.73 -23.53
C TYR A 500 32.50 -32.06 -24.16
N VAL A 501 32.64 -32.23 -25.47
CA VAL A 501 32.44 -33.55 -26.14
C VAL A 501 33.75 -34.06 -26.70
N ARG A 502 34.69 -34.41 -25.80
CA ARG A 502 35.85 -35.23 -26.19
C ARG A 502 36.32 -36.13 -25.05
N ASN A 503 35.44 -37.02 -24.59
CA ASN A 503 35.83 -38.34 -24.08
C ASN A 503 34.60 -39.18 -23.69
N ALA A 504 34.07 -39.92 -24.67
CA ALA A 504 33.39 -41.20 -24.50
C ALA A 504 33.27 -41.74 -25.93
N GLY A 505 34.10 -42.69 -26.34
CA GLY A 505 33.77 -44.10 -26.13
C GLY A 505 33.31 -44.67 -27.46
N LYS A 506 34.24 -45.27 -28.19
CA LYS A 506 34.00 -46.00 -29.44
C LYS A 506 32.95 -47.10 -29.20
N SER A 507 31.90 -47.13 -30.01
CA SER A 507 31.25 -48.38 -30.41
C SER A 507 30.63 -48.23 -31.79
N THR A 508 30.77 -49.31 -32.54
CA THR A 508 30.63 -49.48 -33.98
C THR A 508 29.20 -49.32 -34.49
N ILE A 509 29.09 -48.67 -35.64
CA ILE A 509 27.91 -48.56 -36.50
C ILE A 509 27.55 -49.95 -37.03
N ASP A 510 26.30 -50.38 -36.85
CA ASP A 510 25.72 -51.52 -37.56
C ASP A 510 24.74 -50.98 -38.62
N PRO A 511 24.98 -51.20 -39.93
CA PRO A 511 24.20 -50.58 -41.00
C PRO A 511 23.11 -51.55 -41.47
N TYR A 512 22.04 -51.73 -40.71
CA TYR A 512 20.82 -52.35 -41.25
C TYR A 512 19.60 -52.08 -40.37
N LEU A 513 19.00 -50.90 -40.49
CA LEU A 513 17.61 -50.66 -40.06
C LEU A 513 17.14 -49.35 -40.68
N ASP A 514 16.96 -49.39 -42.00
CA ASP A 514 16.16 -48.42 -42.73
C ASP A 514 15.32 -49.21 -43.73
N GLN A 515 14.16 -49.72 -43.27
CA GLN A 515 13.06 -50.12 -44.13
C GLN A 515 11.79 -50.39 -43.30
N GLN A 516 10.73 -49.62 -43.61
CA GLN A 516 9.31 -49.84 -43.28
C GLN A 516 8.95 -49.59 -41.80
N LEU A 517 8.04 -48.69 -41.42
CA LEU A 517 6.79 -48.18 -41.99
C LEU A 517 6.46 -46.79 -41.40
#